data_AF-A0AAF1BIB1-F1
#
_entry.id   AF-A0AAF1BIB1-F1
#
_cell.length_a   1.000
_cell.length_b   1.000
_cell.length_c   1.000
_cell.angle_alpha   90.00
_cell.angle_beta   90.00
_cell.angle_gamma   90.00
#
_symmetry.space_group_name_H-M   'P 1'
#
loop_
_entity.id
_entity.type
_entity.pdbx_description
1 polymer ?
#
loop_
_entity_poly.entity_id
_entity_poly.type
_entity_poly.pdbx_seq_one_letter_code
_entity_poly.pdbx_strand_id
1 'polypeptide(L)'
;MLGFEWTAAKFFWYIFFIYFTLLYFTFYGMMTVAVTPNHNIAAVFSTFFYGLWNLFSGFIIPVTRIPVWWKWCYYTCPISWTLYGLLGSQFGDIEEKLETGETVAQFIKSYFEYDHDFVGCVALIIVGLAFLFGSIFALSIKSFNFQKR
;
A
#
# COMPACT_ATOMS: atom_id res chain seq x y z
N MET A 1 -17.81 3.54 -16.67
CA MET A 1 -16.89 2.51 -16.12
C MET A 1 -15.47 3.05 -16.23
N LEU A 2 -14.58 2.75 -15.28
CA LEU A 2 -13.26 3.40 -15.06
C LEU A 2 -12.27 3.41 -16.25
N GLY A 3 -12.62 2.89 -17.43
CA GLY A 3 -11.81 3.01 -18.64
C GLY A 3 -10.56 2.11 -18.68
N PHE A 4 -10.44 1.13 -17.78
CA PHE A 4 -9.32 0.19 -17.79
C PHE A 4 -9.39 -0.75 -19.00
N GLU A 5 -8.21 -1.19 -19.44
CA GLU A 5 -8.11 -2.18 -20.50
C GLU A 5 -8.80 -3.49 -20.09
N TRP A 6 -9.60 -4.03 -21.02
CA TRP A 6 -10.42 -5.24 -20.81
C TRP A 6 -9.61 -6.52 -20.94
N THR A 7 -8.54 -6.64 -20.15
CA THR A 7 -7.71 -7.84 -20.09
C THR A 7 -7.95 -8.57 -18.76
N ALA A 8 -8.24 -9.87 -18.82
CA ALA A 8 -8.52 -10.68 -17.63
C ALA A 8 -7.39 -10.62 -16.60
N ALA A 9 -6.12 -10.59 -17.05
CA ALA A 9 -4.96 -10.46 -16.18
C ALA A 9 -4.99 -9.16 -15.35
N LYS A 10 -5.25 -8.01 -15.99
CA LYS A 10 -5.34 -6.70 -15.31
C LYS A 10 -6.50 -6.66 -14.32
N PHE A 11 -7.62 -7.28 -14.65
CA PHE A 11 -8.77 -7.42 -13.75
C PHE A 11 -8.43 -8.23 -12.50
N PHE A 12 -7.78 -9.40 -12.64
CA PHE A 12 -7.38 -10.21 -11.48
C PHE A 12 -6.31 -9.52 -10.65
N TRP A 13 -5.35 -8.83 -11.27
CA TRP A 13 -4.37 -8.00 -10.55
C TRP A 13 -5.05 -6.90 -9.73
N TYR A 14 -6.00 -6.19 -10.32
CA TYR A 14 -6.77 -5.17 -9.62
C TYR A 14 -7.51 -5.74 -8.41
N ILE A 15 -8.24 -6.84 -8.58
CA ILE A 15 -8.93 -7.51 -7.47
C ILE A 15 -7.95 -7.96 -6.40
N PHE A 16 -6.83 -8.56 -6.79
CA PHE A 16 -5.80 -9.03 -5.86
C PHE A 16 -5.27 -7.87 -5.00
N PHE A 17 -4.84 -6.77 -5.62
CA PHE A 17 -4.29 -5.63 -4.88
C PHE A 17 -5.34 -4.96 -4.00
N ILE A 18 -6.57 -4.79 -4.48
CA ILE A 18 -7.66 -4.22 -3.66
C ILE A 18 -8.02 -5.15 -2.48
N TYR A 19 -8.16 -6.44 -2.73
CA TYR A 19 -8.50 -7.42 -1.70
C TYR A 19 -7.45 -7.43 -0.58
N PHE A 20 -6.17 -7.60 -0.93
CA PHE A 20 -5.11 -7.62 0.07
C PHE A 20 -4.92 -6.26 0.74
N THR A 21 -5.21 -5.16 0.05
CA THR A 21 -5.20 -3.83 0.64
C THR A 21 -6.22 -3.71 1.77
N LEU A 22 -7.47 -4.08 1.49
CA LEU A 22 -8.52 -4.09 2.51
C LEU A 22 -8.19 -5.07 3.65
N LEU A 23 -7.61 -6.22 3.32
CA LEU A 23 -7.23 -7.23 4.30
C LEU A 23 -6.16 -6.72 5.27
N TYR A 24 -5.05 -6.15 4.77
CA TYR A 24 -4.01 -5.64 5.66
C TYR A 24 -4.50 -4.44 6.46
N PHE A 25 -5.35 -3.56 5.91
CA PHE A 25 -5.93 -2.45 6.68
C PHE A 25 -6.80 -2.95 7.83
N THR A 26 -7.57 -4.01 7.58
CA THR A 26 -8.39 -4.66 8.61
C THR A 26 -7.49 -5.27 9.70
N PHE A 27 -6.45 -6.01 9.32
CA PHE A 27 -5.49 -6.55 10.28
C PHE A 27 -4.74 -5.47 11.06
N TYR A 28 -4.38 -4.36 10.42
CA TYR A 28 -3.74 -3.23 11.08
C TYR A 28 -4.66 -2.59 12.13
N GLY A 29 -5.95 -2.39 11.81
CA GLY A 29 -6.93 -1.88 12.78
C GLY A 29 -7.11 -2.83 13.98
N MET A 30 -7.26 -4.13 13.70
CA MET A 30 -7.39 -5.15 14.76
C MET A 30 -6.12 -5.25 15.62
N MET A 31 -4.94 -5.22 15.01
CA MET A 31 -3.64 -5.17 15.69
C MET A 31 -3.54 -3.97 16.62
N THR A 32 -3.89 -2.77 16.13
CA THR A 32 -3.76 -1.54 16.90
C THR A 32 -4.66 -1.55 18.14
N VAL A 33 -5.88 -2.08 18.03
CA VAL A 33 -6.79 -2.24 19.17
C VAL A 33 -6.27 -3.31 20.15
N ALA A 34 -5.70 -4.41 19.67
CA ALA A 34 -5.20 -5.48 20.52
C ALA A 34 -3.90 -5.13 21.28
N VAL A 35 -3.04 -4.28 20.69
CA VAL A 35 -1.78 -3.86 21.31
C VAL A 35 -2.00 -2.74 22.34
N THR A 36 -3.05 -1.95 22.19
CA THR A 36 -3.29 -0.78 23.05
C THR A 36 -4.24 -1.10 24.20
N PRO A 37 -4.03 -0.49 25.39
CA PRO A 37 -4.85 -0.77 26.57
C PRO A 37 -6.22 -0.08 26.53
N ASN A 38 -6.42 0.92 25.65
CA ASN A 38 -7.65 1.69 25.54
C ASN A 38 -7.91 2.10 24.09
N HIS A 39 -9.16 2.02 23.65
CA HIS A 39 -9.62 2.42 22.32
C HIS A 39 -9.26 3.87 21.95
N ASN A 40 -9.28 4.81 22.90
CA ASN A 40 -8.89 6.20 22.62
C ASN A 40 -7.42 6.31 22.20
N ILE A 41 -6.53 5.54 22.82
CA ILE A 41 -5.11 5.50 22.46
C ILE A 41 -4.93 4.81 21.10
N ALA A 42 -5.69 3.73 20.86
CA ALA A 42 -5.74 3.05 19.56
C ALA A 42 -6.09 4.01 18.41
N ALA A 43 -7.10 4.86 18.63
CA ALA A 43 -7.59 5.82 17.64
C ALA A 43 -6.57 6.92 17.33
N VAL A 44 -5.91 7.47 18.36
CA VAL A 44 -4.85 8.48 18.18
C VAL A 44 -3.66 7.89 17.42
N PHE A 45 -3.22 6.68 17.80
CA PHE A 45 -2.13 5.98 17.13
C PHE A 45 -2.47 5.69 15.66
N SER A 46 -3.65 5.13 15.40
CA SER A 46 -4.12 4.84 14.04
C SER A 46 -4.14 6.10 13.17
N THR A 47 -4.73 7.19 13.67
CA THR A 47 -4.84 8.46 12.94
C THR A 47 -3.47 9.04 12.58
N PHE A 48 -2.51 8.98 13.51
CA PHE A 48 -1.14 9.46 13.26
C PHE A 48 -0.47 8.69 12.12
N PHE A 49 -0.50 7.36 12.17
CA PHE A 49 0.10 6.51 11.13
C PHE A 49 -0.63 6.63 9.80
N TYR A 50 -1.96 6.72 9.79
CA TYR A 50 -2.70 6.97 8.56
C TYR A 50 -2.34 8.31 7.92
N GLY A 51 -2.17 9.37 8.71
CA GLY A 51 -1.70 10.66 8.20
C GLY A 51 -0.31 10.57 7.58
N LEU A 52 0.62 9.88 8.25
CA LEU A 52 1.98 9.67 7.76
C LEU A 52 1.98 8.84 6.47
N TRP A 53 1.22 7.75 6.42
CA TRP A 53 1.10 6.92 5.23
C TRP A 53 0.46 7.66 4.07
N ASN A 54 -0.54 8.50 4.32
CA ASN A 54 -1.18 9.30 3.29
C ASN A 54 -0.18 10.29 2.64
N LEU A 55 0.60 10.99 3.47
CA LEU A 55 1.59 11.97 3.02
C LEU A 55 2.75 11.32 2.22
N PHE A 56 3.29 10.22 2.74
CA PHE A 56 4.45 9.53 2.15
C PHE A 56 4.05 8.33 1.27
N SER A 57 2.80 8.24 0.83
CA SER A 57 2.32 7.17 -0.05
C SER A 57 2.93 7.21 -1.47
N GLY A 58 3.56 8.31 -1.86
CA GLY A 58 4.04 8.53 -3.24
C GLY A 58 3.02 9.21 -4.15
N PHE A 59 1.77 9.39 -3.70
CA PHE A 59 0.74 10.10 -4.48
C PHE A 59 0.81 11.61 -4.28
N ILE A 60 0.80 12.09 -3.03
CA ILE A 60 0.87 13.53 -2.71
C ILE A 60 2.26 14.06 -2.99
N ILE A 61 3.28 13.34 -2.53
CA ILE A 61 4.68 13.66 -2.76
C ILE A 61 5.28 12.50 -3.55
N PRO A 62 5.64 12.69 -4.84
CA PRO A 62 6.25 11.63 -5.63
C PRO A 62 7.62 11.27 -5.06
N VAL A 63 8.00 9.98 -5.17
CA VAL A 63 9.24 9.42 -4.61
C VAL A 63 10.49 10.20 -5.02
N THR A 64 10.50 10.67 -6.27
CA THR A 64 11.58 11.46 -6.87
C THR A 64 11.83 12.79 -6.15
N ARG A 65 10.81 13.34 -5.47
CA ARG A 65 10.89 14.61 -4.73
C ARG A 65 11.05 14.42 -3.22
N ILE A 66 10.99 13.19 -2.71
CA ILE A 66 11.19 12.93 -1.28
C ILE A 66 12.69 13.04 -0.96
N PRO A 67 13.09 13.86 0.03
CA PRO A 67 14.47 13.95 0.48
C PRO A 67 15.03 12.58 0.85
N VAL A 68 16.31 12.31 0.54
CA VAL A 68 16.93 10.97 0.72
C VAL A 68 16.73 10.43 2.15
N TRP A 69 16.85 11.30 3.16
CA TRP A 69 16.66 10.93 4.56
C TRP A 69 15.21 10.51 4.91
N TRP A 70 14.21 10.94 4.15
CA TRP A 70 12.79 10.63 4.39
C TRP A 70 12.26 9.50 3.50
N LYS A 71 13.07 9.00 2.54
CA LYS A 71 12.65 7.93 1.63
C LYS A 71 12.31 6.62 2.33
N TRP A 72 12.87 6.33 3.51
CA TRP A 72 12.50 5.14 4.27
C TRP A 72 11.02 5.15 4.73
N CYS A 73 10.45 6.34 4.99
CA CYS A 73 9.02 6.47 5.32
C CYS A 73 8.13 6.02 4.15
N TYR A 74 8.57 6.26 2.91
CA TYR A 74 7.89 5.78 1.72
C TYR A 74 7.95 4.25 1.64
N TYR A 75 9.13 3.64 1.76
CA TYR A 75 9.27 2.18 1.67
C TYR A 75 8.61 1.41 2.83
N THR A 76 8.45 2.03 4.00
CA THR A 76 7.75 1.44 5.15
C THR A 76 6.23 1.60 5.04
N CYS A 77 5.75 2.50 4.19
CA CYS A 77 4.34 2.78 4.02
C CYS A 77 3.65 1.66 3.23
N PRO A 78 2.66 0.94 3.79
CA PRO A 78 1.94 -0.10 3.07
C PRO A 78 1.15 0.46 1.87
N ILE A 79 0.68 1.70 1.97
CA ILE A 79 -0.10 2.37 0.91
C ILE A 79 0.76 2.62 -0.33
N SER A 80 2.06 2.90 -0.15
CA SER A 80 3.01 3.08 -1.24
C SER A 80 3.08 1.82 -2.12
N TRP A 81 3.19 0.65 -1.49
CA TRP A 81 3.21 -0.62 -2.20
C TRP A 81 1.89 -0.93 -2.91
N THR A 82 0.74 -0.61 -2.30
CA THR A 82 -0.57 -0.73 -2.97
C THR A 82 -0.64 0.15 -4.20
N LEU A 83 -0.22 1.41 -4.11
CA LEU A 83 -0.23 2.34 -5.25
C LEU A 83 0.72 1.86 -6.35
N TYR A 84 1.90 1.37 -5.99
CA TYR A 84 2.82 0.75 -6.95
C TYR A 84 2.13 -0.42 -7.66
N GLY A 85 1.55 -1.37 -6.92
CA GLY A 85 0.93 -2.56 -7.49
C GLY A 85 -0.24 -2.24 -8.41
N LEU A 86 -1.11 -1.30 -8.02
CA LEU A 86 -2.23 -0.87 -8.83
C LEU A 86 -1.76 -0.10 -10.08
N LEU A 87 -0.92 0.93 -9.92
CA LEU A 87 -0.51 1.76 -11.05
C LEU A 87 0.42 1.00 -12.01
N GLY A 88 1.35 0.21 -11.48
CA GLY A 88 2.22 -0.65 -12.27
C GLY A 88 1.45 -1.73 -13.05
N SER A 89 0.44 -2.37 -12.44
CA SER A 89 -0.35 -3.41 -13.13
C SER A 89 -1.32 -2.87 -14.17
N GLN A 90 -1.87 -1.67 -13.98
CA GLN A 90 -2.88 -1.11 -14.88
C GLN A 90 -2.29 -0.25 -16.00
N PHE A 91 -1.27 0.55 -15.68
CA PHE A 91 -0.73 1.59 -16.56
C PHE A 91 0.73 1.37 -16.97
N GLY A 92 1.45 0.41 -16.37
CA GLY A 92 2.88 0.20 -16.60
C GLY A 92 3.25 -0.30 -18.00
N ASP A 93 2.27 -0.80 -18.76
CA ASP A 93 2.42 -1.39 -20.09
C ASP A 93 1.68 -0.59 -21.19
N ILE A 94 1.09 0.56 -20.84
CA ILE A 94 0.33 1.38 -21.80
C ILE A 94 1.29 2.27 -22.62
N GLU A 95 1.35 2.01 -23.92
CA GLU A 95 2.19 2.76 -24.88
C GLU A 95 1.49 3.99 -25.49
N GLU A 96 0.25 4.27 -25.10
CA GLU A 96 -0.48 5.46 -25.57
C GLU A 96 0.26 6.74 -25.19
N LYS A 97 0.34 7.69 -26.13
CA LYS A 97 1.05 8.96 -25.93
C LYS A 97 0.16 9.97 -25.21
N LEU A 98 0.73 10.59 -24.20
CA LEU A 98 0.17 11.75 -23.54
C LEU A 98 0.31 12.99 -24.44
N GLU A 99 -0.41 14.07 -24.12
CA GLU A 99 -0.28 15.37 -24.80
C GLU A 99 1.15 15.93 -24.71
N THR A 100 1.92 15.50 -23.72
CA THR A 100 3.35 15.81 -23.53
C THR A 100 4.28 15.08 -24.51
N GLY A 101 3.77 14.08 -25.25
CA GLY A 101 4.50 13.31 -26.26
C GLY A 101 5.20 12.05 -25.74
N GLU A 102 5.27 11.85 -24.42
CA GLU A 102 5.76 10.62 -23.78
C GLU A 102 4.64 9.57 -23.65
N THR A 103 4.99 8.28 -23.54
CA THR A 103 3.99 7.23 -23.30
C THR A 103 3.55 7.19 -21.84
N VAL A 104 2.36 6.67 -21.57
CA VAL A 104 1.88 6.48 -20.18
C VAL A 104 2.87 5.63 -19.37
N ALA A 105 3.38 4.54 -19.93
CA ALA A 105 4.40 3.72 -19.29
C ALA A 105 5.69 4.50 -18.97
N GLN A 106 6.14 5.37 -19.87
CA GLN A 106 7.31 6.24 -19.64
C GLN A 106 7.07 7.23 -18.51
N PHE A 107 5.89 7.84 -18.46
CA PHE A 107 5.51 8.76 -17.38
C PHE A 107 5.47 8.06 -16.01
N ILE A 108 4.86 6.87 -15.95
CA ILE A 108 4.78 6.08 -14.72
C ILE A 108 6.18 5.70 -14.22
N LYS A 109 7.07 5.30 -15.13
CA LYS A 109 8.45 4.96 -14.77
C LYS A 109 9.30 6.18 -14.38
N SER A 110 9.16 7.31 -15.07
CA SER A 110 9.98 8.51 -14.83
C SER A 110 9.53 9.29 -13.59
N TYR A 111 8.22 9.39 -13.36
CA TYR A 111 7.65 10.22 -12.29
C TYR A 111 7.48 9.44 -10.98
N PHE A 112 6.99 8.20 -11.05
CA PHE A 112 6.71 7.37 -9.88
C PHE A 112 7.77 6.29 -9.61
N GLU A 113 8.72 6.07 -10.53
CA GLU A 113 9.70 4.97 -10.45
C GLU A 113 9.03 3.58 -10.40
N TYR A 114 7.85 3.44 -11.02
CA TYR A 114 7.12 2.17 -11.06
C TYR A 114 7.47 1.38 -12.31
N ASP A 115 7.95 0.17 -12.08
CA ASP A 115 8.27 -0.82 -13.10
C ASP A 115 7.27 -1.98 -13.08
N HIS A 116 6.71 -2.31 -14.25
CA HIS A 116 5.72 -3.38 -14.43
C HIS A 116 6.29 -4.75 -14.07
N ASP A 117 7.57 -5.00 -14.36
CA ASP A 117 8.22 -6.29 -14.09
C ASP A 117 8.31 -6.57 -12.58
N PHE A 118 8.29 -5.52 -11.76
CA PHE A 118 8.38 -5.63 -10.30
C PHE A 118 7.02 -5.84 -9.61
N VAL A 119 5.90 -5.76 -10.34
CA VAL A 119 4.54 -5.91 -9.79
C VAL A 119 4.37 -7.24 -9.04
N GLY A 120 4.98 -8.32 -9.54
CA GLY A 120 4.98 -9.63 -8.87
C GLY A 120 5.67 -9.60 -7.49
N CYS A 121 6.79 -8.89 -7.36
CA CYS A 121 7.48 -8.71 -6.08
C CYS A 121 6.63 -7.86 -5.12
N VAL A 122 5.99 -6.80 -5.61
CA VAL A 122 5.09 -5.96 -4.81
C VAL A 122 3.88 -6.76 -4.28
N ALA A 123 3.36 -7.68 -5.10
CA ALA A 123 2.31 -8.59 -4.68
C ALA A 123 2.73 -9.42 -3.46
N LEU A 124 3.94 -9.99 -3.48
CA LEU A 124 4.49 -10.74 -2.36
C LEU A 124 4.72 -9.87 -1.12
N ILE A 125 5.18 -8.63 -1.29
CA ILE A 125 5.35 -7.68 -0.18
C ILE A 125 4.02 -7.41 0.52
N ILE A 126 2.95 -7.16 -0.24
CA ILE A 126 1.61 -6.88 0.31
C ILE A 126 1.04 -8.11 1.04
N VAL A 127 1.22 -9.31 0.48
CA VAL A 127 0.84 -10.56 1.17
C VAL A 127 1.62 -10.70 2.48
N GLY A 128 2.93 -10.42 2.44
CA GLY A 128 3.80 -10.43 3.61
C GLY A 128 3.35 -9.43 4.68
N LEU A 129 2.93 -8.22 4.30
CA LEU A 129 2.40 -7.20 5.21
C LEU A 129 1.08 -7.65 5.84
N ALA A 130 0.17 -8.23 5.07
CA ALA A 130 -1.08 -8.78 5.61
C ALA A 130 -0.80 -9.89 6.63
N PHE A 131 0.10 -10.81 6.31
CA PHE A 131 0.51 -11.87 7.22
C PHE A 131 1.21 -11.34 8.47
N LEU A 132 2.07 -10.33 8.33
CA LEU A 132 2.76 -9.66 9.44
C LEU A 132 1.75 -9.04 10.41
N PHE A 133 0.83 -8.21 9.92
CA PHE A 133 -0.20 -7.58 10.78
C PHE A 133 -1.12 -8.61 11.42
N GLY A 134 -1.53 -9.64 10.68
CA GLY A 134 -2.32 -10.76 11.22
C GLY A 134 -1.56 -11.53 12.32
N SER A 135 -0.27 -11.77 12.13
CA SER A 135 0.58 -12.45 13.11
C SER A 135 0.77 -11.63 14.38
N ILE A 136 1.02 -10.33 14.25
CA ILE A 136 1.15 -9.42 15.41
C ILE A 136 -0.18 -9.40 16.17
N PHE A 137 -1.31 -9.24 15.48
CA PHE A 137 -2.63 -9.30 16.11
C PHE A 137 -2.86 -10.60 16.89
N ALA A 138 -2.55 -11.76 16.31
CA ALA A 138 -2.70 -13.05 16.97
C ALA A 138 -1.80 -13.18 18.23
N LEU A 139 -0.54 -12.71 18.14
CA LEU A 139 0.39 -12.70 19.27
C LEU A 139 -0.03 -11.72 20.37
N SER A 140 -0.57 -10.57 19.98
CA SER A 140 -1.06 -9.54 20.90
C SER A 140 -2.27 -10.02 21.69
N ILE A 141 -3.24 -10.69 21.07
CA ILE A 141 -4.36 -11.30 21.80
C ILE A 141 -3.86 -12.33 22.83
N LYS A 142 -2.86 -13.14 22.44
CA LYS A 142 -2.31 -14.17 23.33
C LYS A 142 -1.54 -13.58 24.51
N SER A 143 -0.78 -12.50 24.29
CA SER A 143 0.12 -11.91 25.29
C SER A 143 -0.56 -10.85 26.15
N PHE A 144 -1.42 -10.03 25.54
CA PHE A 144 -2.13 -8.91 26.16
C PHE A 144 -3.60 -9.25 26.33
N ASN A 145 -3.90 -10.29 27.11
CA ASN A 145 -5.27 -10.65 27.41
C ASN A 145 -5.85 -9.73 28.51
N PHE A 146 -6.11 -8.47 28.16
CA PHE A 146 -6.63 -7.44 29.07
C PHE A 146 -8.03 -7.75 29.63
N GLN A 147 -8.77 -8.70 29.05
CA GLN A 147 -10.06 -9.18 29.58
C GLN A 147 -9.94 -10.05 30.84
N LYS A 148 -8.73 -10.48 31.23
CA LYS A 148 -8.51 -11.30 32.43
C LYS A 148 -8.01 -10.51 33.64
N ARG A 149 -8.03 -9.17 33.57
CA ARG A 149 -7.63 -8.28 34.67
C ARG A 149 -8.84 -7.56 35.26
#